data_AF-A0A423XPU1-F1
#
_entry.id   AF-A0A423XPU1-F1
#
_cell.length_a   1.000
_cell.length_b   1.000
_cell.length_c   1.000
_cell.angle_alpha   90.00
_cell.angle_beta   90.00
_cell.angle_gamma   90.00
#
_symmetry.space_group_name_H-M   'P 1'
#
loop_
_entity.id
_entity.type
_entity.pdbx_description
1 polymer ?
#
loop_
_entity_poly.entity_id
_entity_poly.type
_entity_poly.pdbx_seq_one_letter_code
_entity_poly.pdbx_strand_id
1 'polypeptide(L)' 'MLEQIKGKLVVSCQALENEPLHSPFIMGRMALAAAQGGAAGIRANSVA' A
#
# COMPACT_ATOMS: atom_id res chain seq x y z
N MET A 1 -9.37 7.44 -12.30
CA MET A 1 -8.65 7.20 -11.04
C MET A 1 -9.07 8.15 -9.93
N LEU A 2 -8.95 9.48 -10.06
CA LEU A 2 -9.27 10.42 -8.96
C LEU A 2 -10.72 10.30 -8.45
N GLU A 3 -11.70 10.17 -9.35
CA GLU A 3 -13.09 9.93 -8.94
C GLU A 3 -13.31 8.56 -8.27
N GLN A 4 -12.46 7.56 -8.53
CA GLN A 4 -12.59 6.23 -7.91
C GLN A 4 -12.13 6.22 -6.44
N ILE A 5 -11.21 7.12 -6.07
CA ILE A 5 -10.64 7.25 -4.72
C ILE A 5 -11.22 8.42 -3.91
N LYS A 6 -12.03 9.29 -4.54
CA LYS A 6 -12.66 10.46 -3.91
C LYS A 6 -13.50 10.03 -2.70
N GLY A 7 -13.22 10.61 -1.53
CA GLY A 7 -13.92 10.29 -0.27
C GLY A 7 -13.62 8.90 0.29
N LYS A 8 -12.60 8.19 -0.22
CA LYS A 8 -12.21 6.86 0.24
C LYS A 8 -10.78 6.84 0.79
N LEU A 9 -10.44 5.77 1.50
CA LEU A 9 -9.10 5.57 2.06
C LEU A 9 -8.11 5.09 0.98
N VAL A 10 -6.96 5.74 0.91
CA VAL A 10 -5.77 5.25 0.20
C VAL A 10 -4.72 4.86 1.24
N VAL A 11 -4.25 3.63 1.20
CA VAL A 11 -3.27 3.13 2.17
C VAL A 11 -1.87 3.15 1.56
N SER A 12 -0.91 3.70 2.31
CA SER A 12 0.50 3.68 1.93
C SER A 12 1.15 2.39 2.44
N CYS A 13 1.47 1.46 1.54
CA CYS A 13 2.17 0.21 1.86
C CYS A 13 3.64 0.35 1.44
N GLN A 14 4.46 0.89 2.34
CA GLN A 14 5.87 1.17 2.10
C GLN A 14 6.69 0.72 3.31
N ALA A 15 7.92 0.28 3.04
CA ALA A 15 8.96 0.06 4.04
C ALA A 15 10.32 0.33 3.38
N LEU A 16 11.09 1.28 3.91
CA LEU A 16 12.45 1.58 3.45
C LEU A 16 13.43 0.46 3.83
N GLU A 17 14.62 0.42 3.23
CA GLU A 17 15.62 -0.65 3.42
C GLU A 17 16.00 -0.89 4.89
N ASN A 18 15.94 0.16 5.71
CA ASN A 18 16.25 0.12 7.14
C ASN A 18 15.04 -0.20 8.04
N GLU A 19 13.86 -0.43 7.47
CA GLU A 19 12.64 -0.75 8.20
C GLU A 19 12.44 -2.27 8.34
N PRO A 20 11.87 -2.73 9.47
CA PRO A 20 11.77 -4.16 9.79
C PRO A 20 10.90 -4.96 8.80
N LEU A 21 10.01 -4.29 8.07
CA LEU A 21 9.12 -4.92 7.10
C LEU A 21 9.60 -4.79 5.65
N HIS A 22 10.86 -4.36 5.42
CA HIS A 22 11.41 -4.17 4.07
C HIS A 22 11.43 -5.47 3.27
N SER A 23 10.38 -5.69 2.48
CA SER A 23 10.22 -6.83 1.61
C SER A 23 9.05 -6.58 0.65
N PRO A 24 9.25 -6.70 -0.67
CA PRO A 24 8.15 -6.64 -1.64
C PRO A 24 7.05 -7.66 -1.34
N PHE A 25 7.43 -8.84 -0.82
CA PHE A 25 6.48 -9.87 -0.42
C PHE A 25 5.60 -9.41 0.74
N ILE A 26 6.18 -8.83 1.79
CA ILE A 26 5.42 -8.32 2.95
C ILE A 26 4.54 -7.14 2.51
N MET A 27 5.06 -6.21 1.71
CA MET A 27 4.27 -5.08 1.20
C MET A 27 3.09 -5.53 0.33
N GLY A 28 3.26 -6.58 -0.47
CA GLY A 28 2.16 -7.19 -1.22
C GLY A 28 1.07 -7.78 -0.33
N ARG A 29 1.45 -8.44 0.78
CA ARG A 29 0.48 -8.95 1.77
C ARG A 29 -0.21 -7.81 2.53
N MET A 30 0.51 -6.74 2.83
CA MET A 30 -0.07 -5.55 3.46
C MET A 30 -1.05 -4.82 2.53
N ALA A 31 -0.73 -4.72 1.23
CA ALA A 31 -1.64 -4.19 0.22
C ALA A 31 -2.92 -5.04 0.08
N LEU A 32 -2.79 -6.38 0.10
CA LEU A 32 -3.93 -7.29 0.11
C LEU A 32 -4.80 -7.09 1.36
N ALA A 33 -4.18 -6.98 2.54
CA ALA A 33 -4.90 -6.72 3.78
C ALA A 33 -5.63 -5.36 3.74
N ALA A 34 -4.99 -4.31 3.22
CA ALA A 34 -5.61 -3.00 3.04
C ALA A 34 -6.81 -3.06 2.09
N ALA A 35 -6.69 -3.79 0.97
CA ALA A 35 -7.81 -4.01 0.04
C ALA A 35 -8.96 -4.78 0.72
N GLN A 36 -8.67 -5.82 1.50
CA GLN A 36 -9.67 -6.56 2.29
C GLN A 36 -10.34 -5.68 3.36
N GLY A 37 -9.61 -4.71 3.92
CA GLY A 37 -10.12 -3.70 4.84
C GLY A 37 -10.91 -2.57 4.19
N GLY A 38 -11.09 -2.57 2.87
CA GLY A 38 -11.89 -1.59 2.14
C GLY A 38 -11.11 -0.37 1.62
N ALA A 39 -9.78 -0.43 1.55
CA ALA A 39 -9.01 0.61 0.88
C ALA A 39 -9.38 0.70 -0.61
N ALA A 40 -9.51 1.92 -1.11
CA ALA A 40 -9.83 2.19 -2.51
C ALA A 40 -8.60 2.36 -3.41
N GLY A 41 -7.42 2.42 -2.81
CA GLY A 41 -6.16 2.52 -3.52
C GLY A 41 -4.97 2.22 -2.61
N ILE A 42 -3.85 1.87 -3.24
CA ILE A 42 -2.57 1.61 -2.58
C ILE A 42 -1.52 2.56 -3.15
N ARG A 43 -0.75 3.19 -2.26
CA ARG A 43 0.49 3.87 -2.62
C ARG A 43 1.66 2.95 -2.26
N ALA A 44 2.44 2.58 -3.26
CA ALA A 44 3.65 1.79 -3.10
C ALA A 44 4.88 2.62 -3.51
N ASN A 45 6.05 2.19 -3.04
CA ASN A 45 7.35 2.72 -3.42
C ASN A 45 8.30 1.55 -3.71
N SER A 46 9.26 1.77 -4.60
CA SER A 46 10.44 0.92 -4.78
C SER A 46 11.65 1.82 -5.05
N VAL A 47 12.84 1.30 -4.76
CA VAL A 47 14.06 1.84 -5.40
C VAL A 47 13.93 1.66 -6.92
N ALA A 48 14.40 2.65 -7.67
CA ALA A 48 14.42 2.65 -9.14
C ALA A 48 15.52 1.73 -9.67
#